data_AF-A0A0D7B255-F1
#
_entry.id   AF-A0A0D7B255-F1
#
_cell.length_a   1.000
_cell.length_b   1.000
_cell.length_c   1.000
_cell.angle_alpha   90.00
_cell.angle_beta   90.00
_cell.angle_gamma   90.00
#
_symmetry.space_group_name_H-M   'P 1'
#
loop_
_entity.id
_entity.type
_entity.pdbx_description
1 polymer ?
#
loop_
_entity_poly.entity_id
_entity_poly.type
_entity_poly.pdbx_seq_one_letter_code
_entity_poly.pdbx_strand_id
1 'polypeptide(L)'
;MGGSDTFCGVTGGCYIESENVYPRDITEAWVDSGGKKKNEPSVEVLKELVIPADDVEASVDLVLLAPIKPNGKFDTEMSENMTEYEGVPARGSIGAFVNLTIAENVDLTAFRLFHCEKERFVGKLRTMHDGGQSNALKAFEEGKDYTDLSIIFDKYYVRLDMFRILLGRFPEIEPHMLYHAIHLEPCENEPDWEDCNIREQWAYWLNVVDVDEDEEDPEEAETFWLNLVSRKDLTKEEIVKEAWMGRGRMYHHSRVDRFPHADPLPALDPGSKTSPFARFTLDLFFYFCENFLECHDVAVLAILDRATRAFILPHIDRISENSIRRYEPHLLPIGTTAYDRGMEEFDEWERVWKGEPVPWCAYAQECRRSPHMKNRARFWRIAGRTRELIGNEGMLSPIV
;
A
#
# COMPACT_ATOMS: atom_id res chain seq x y z
N MET A 1 3.95 25.13 -18.89
CA MET A 1 4.19 24.24 -20.04
C MET A 1 4.96 23.03 -19.53
N GLY A 2 4.24 21.98 -19.18
CA GLY A 2 4.72 20.64 -18.84
C GLY A 2 3.53 19.75 -19.19
N GLY A 3 3.74 18.77 -20.07
CA GLY A 3 2.67 17.99 -20.68
C GLY A 3 1.77 17.34 -19.65
N SER A 4 0.60 16.91 -20.11
CA SER A 4 -0.42 16.03 -19.50
C SER A 4 0.09 14.67 -19.00
N ASP A 5 1.37 14.58 -18.66
CA ASP A 5 2.14 13.39 -18.34
C ASP A 5 2.31 13.29 -16.83
N THR A 6 1.29 12.86 -16.09
CA THR A 6 1.44 12.11 -14.82
C THR A 6 0.06 11.86 -14.22
N PHE A 7 -0.72 10.96 -14.82
CA PHE A 7 -1.83 10.37 -14.10
C PHE A 7 -1.30 9.22 -13.25
N CYS A 8 -1.43 9.33 -11.93
CA CYS A 8 -1.04 8.28 -11.01
C CYS A 8 -2.24 7.37 -10.71
N GLY A 9 -2.02 6.06 -10.84
CA GLY A 9 -3.02 5.03 -10.56
C GLY A 9 -2.65 4.21 -9.33
N VAL A 10 -3.68 3.69 -8.65
CA VAL A 10 -3.74 2.61 -7.66
C VAL A 10 -2.46 2.38 -6.83
N THR A 11 -1.89 3.29 -6.06
CA THR A 11 -2.28 4.63 -5.59
C THR A 11 -0.98 5.45 -5.52
N GLY A 12 -0.45 5.82 -6.69
CA GLY A 12 0.81 6.56 -6.81
C GLY A 12 0.71 8.02 -6.38
N GLY A 13 0.59 8.31 -5.09
CA GLY A 13 0.69 9.67 -4.55
C GLY A 13 1.74 9.70 -3.44
N CYS A 14 2.61 10.71 -3.46
CA CYS A 14 3.76 10.90 -2.55
C CYS A 14 4.97 10.01 -2.87
N TYR A 15 5.72 10.39 -3.91
CA TYR A 15 7.18 10.37 -3.75
C TYR A 15 7.48 11.21 -2.50
N ILE A 16 7.95 10.57 -1.45
CA ILE A 16 8.42 11.30 -0.28
C ILE A 16 9.84 11.73 -0.59
N GLU A 17 10.07 13.05 -0.63
CA GLU A 17 11.38 13.57 -0.98
C GLU A 17 12.41 13.38 0.15
N SER A 18 11.93 13.18 1.39
CA SER A 18 12.79 13.08 2.57
C SER A 18 12.08 12.47 3.79
N GLU A 19 12.86 11.82 4.65
CA GLU A 19 12.41 11.23 5.92
C GLU A 19 11.75 12.25 6.86
N ASN A 20 12.15 13.53 6.78
CA ASN A 20 11.74 14.60 7.68
C ASN A 20 10.67 15.53 7.12
N VAL A 21 9.97 15.13 6.05
CA VAL A 21 8.92 15.93 5.41
C VAL A 21 7.88 16.44 6.44
N TYR A 22 7.29 15.54 7.23
CA TYR A 22 6.29 15.91 8.26
C TYR A 22 6.87 16.83 9.35
N PRO A 23 8.00 16.50 10.01
CA PRO A 23 8.59 17.40 11.01
C PRO A 23 8.90 18.80 10.49
N ARG A 24 9.49 18.90 9.29
CA ARG A 24 9.86 20.17 8.68
C ARG A 24 8.62 21.00 8.44
N ASP A 25 7.65 20.43 7.75
CA ASP A 25 6.54 21.21 7.23
C ASP A 25 5.51 21.55 8.33
N ILE A 26 5.34 20.70 9.35
CA ILE A 26 4.58 21.06 10.57
C ILE A 26 5.24 22.24 11.29
N THR A 27 6.57 22.28 11.32
CA THR A 27 7.31 23.39 11.95
C THR A 27 7.16 24.68 11.15
N GLU A 28 7.25 24.59 9.81
CA GLU A 28 7.04 25.74 8.90
C GLU A 28 5.61 26.29 9.05
N ALA A 29 4.59 25.44 8.99
CA ALA A 29 3.19 25.83 9.21
C ALA A 29 2.97 26.50 10.58
N TRP A 30 3.65 26.01 11.64
CA TRP A 30 3.58 26.64 12.96
C TRP A 30 4.19 28.05 12.95
N VAL A 31 5.34 28.23 12.31
CA VAL A 31 5.99 29.54 12.17
C VAL A 31 5.11 30.50 11.38
N ASP A 32 4.54 30.05 10.26
CA ASP A 32 3.71 30.85 9.35
C ASP A 32 2.37 31.25 10.00
N SER A 33 1.81 30.40 10.87
CA SER A 33 0.65 30.74 11.70
C SER A 33 0.94 31.82 12.78
N GLY A 34 2.18 32.32 12.83
CA GLY A 34 2.65 33.38 13.70
C GLY A 34 3.11 32.88 15.08
N GLY A 35 3.22 31.57 15.29
CA GLY A 35 3.80 30.86 16.45
C GLY A 35 3.22 31.17 17.85
N LYS A 36 2.43 32.24 17.99
CA LYS A 36 1.97 32.80 19.27
C LYS A 36 0.56 32.35 19.65
N LYS A 37 -0.23 31.84 18.70
CA LYS A 37 -1.62 31.38 18.93
C LYS A 37 -1.73 29.89 19.26
N LYS A 38 -0.75 29.07 18.87
CA LYS A 38 -0.69 27.63 19.12
C LYS A 38 0.57 27.27 19.91
N ASN A 39 0.56 26.16 20.64
CA ASN A 39 1.75 25.73 21.37
C ASN A 39 2.82 25.30 20.36
N GLU A 40 4.09 25.49 20.70
CA GLU A 40 5.20 24.96 19.90
C GLU A 40 5.13 23.42 19.86
N PRO A 41 5.26 22.78 18.69
CA PRO A 41 5.26 21.33 18.58
C PRO A 41 6.38 20.70 19.43
N SER A 42 6.07 19.59 20.11
CA SER A 42 7.08 18.86 20.89
C SER A 42 8.12 18.24 19.97
N VAL A 43 9.40 18.54 20.20
CA VAL A 43 10.53 17.96 19.46
C VAL A 43 10.54 16.43 19.54
N GLU A 44 10.13 15.84 20.68
CA GLU A 44 10.03 14.39 20.80
C GLU A 44 8.90 13.82 19.94
N VAL A 45 7.73 14.48 19.89
CA VAL A 45 6.64 14.06 19.00
C VAL A 45 7.08 14.15 17.55
N LEU A 46 7.69 15.27 17.13
CA LEU A 46 8.16 15.42 15.74
C LEU A 46 9.16 14.33 15.34
N LYS A 47 10.05 13.90 16.24
CA LYS A 47 10.98 12.79 15.93
C LYS A 47 10.27 11.47 15.62
N GLU A 48 9.14 11.20 16.26
CA GLU A 48 8.32 9.99 16.02
C GLU A 48 7.43 10.11 14.77
N LEU A 49 7.37 11.31 14.15
CA LEU A 49 6.70 11.55 12.86
C LEU A 49 7.68 11.50 11.67
N VAL A 50 8.95 11.15 11.91
CA VAL A 50 9.91 10.89 10.84
C VAL A 50 9.52 9.59 10.13
N ILE A 51 9.49 9.62 8.79
CA ILE A 51 9.22 8.44 7.99
C ILE A 51 10.50 7.62 7.87
N PRO A 52 10.46 6.30 8.13
CA PRO A 52 11.64 5.46 7.98
C PRO A 52 12.25 5.53 6.57
N ALA A 53 13.57 5.56 6.47
CA ALA A 53 14.31 5.60 5.19
C ALA A 53 13.84 4.53 4.19
N ASP A 54 13.67 3.30 4.67
CA ASP A 54 13.20 2.18 3.84
C ASP A 54 11.79 2.40 3.28
N ASP A 55 10.91 3.09 4.01
CA ASP A 55 9.55 3.44 3.57
C ASP A 55 9.60 4.57 2.53
N VAL A 56 10.50 5.53 2.71
CA VAL A 56 10.79 6.58 1.70
C VAL A 56 11.30 5.94 0.41
N GLU A 57 12.29 5.05 0.49
CA GLU A 57 12.81 4.33 -0.70
C GLU A 57 11.72 3.52 -1.39
N ALA A 58 10.89 2.78 -0.63
CA ALA A 58 9.82 2.00 -1.22
C ALA A 58 8.70 2.87 -1.82
N SER A 59 8.52 4.12 -1.36
CA SER A 59 7.54 5.05 -1.95
C SER A 59 7.87 5.40 -3.41
N VAL A 60 9.14 5.23 -3.81
CA VAL A 60 9.63 5.54 -5.16
C VAL A 60 9.70 4.32 -6.08
N ASP A 61 9.44 3.12 -5.54
CA ASP A 61 9.36 1.88 -6.30
C ASP A 61 8.04 1.85 -7.10
N LEU A 62 8.12 2.24 -8.37
CA LEU A 62 6.95 2.35 -9.25
C LEU A 62 6.94 1.31 -10.38
N VAL A 63 5.73 1.04 -10.86
CA VAL A 63 5.40 0.27 -12.06
C VAL A 63 4.77 1.21 -13.06
N LEU A 64 5.38 1.34 -14.22
CA LEU A 64 4.83 2.09 -15.35
C LEU A 64 3.92 1.16 -16.14
N LEU A 65 2.67 1.57 -16.32
CA LEU A 65 1.76 0.99 -17.29
C LEU A 65 1.68 1.93 -18.49
N ALA A 66 1.97 1.42 -19.67
CA ALA A 66 1.96 2.23 -20.89
C ALA A 66 1.60 1.41 -22.14
N PRO A 67 0.94 2.03 -23.13
CA PRO A 67 0.72 1.42 -24.44
C PRO A 67 2.02 1.03 -25.13
N ILE A 68 2.00 -0.15 -25.75
CA ILE A 68 3.09 -0.68 -26.56
C ILE A 68 2.57 -1.10 -27.94
N LYS A 69 3.35 -0.78 -28.97
CA LYS A 69 3.12 -1.22 -30.35
C LYS A 69 3.41 -2.73 -30.46
N PRO A 70 2.90 -3.43 -31.50
CA PRO A 70 3.15 -4.86 -31.70
C PRO A 70 4.63 -5.26 -31.80
N ASN A 71 5.51 -4.29 -32.09
CA ASN A 71 6.97 -4.48 -32.12
C ASN A 71 7.64 -4.25 -30.75
N GLY A 72 6.86 -4.04 -29.68
CA GLY A 72 7.33 -3.78 -28.32
C GLY A 72 7.85 -2.35 -28.07
N LYS A 73 7.73 -1.43 -29.04
CA LYS A 73 8.09 -0.02 -28.85
C LYS A 73 6.93 0.76 -28.23
N PHE A 74 7.24 1.81 -27.48
CA PHE A 74 6.22 2.72 -26.97
C PHE A 74 5.48 3.46 -28.08
N ASP A 75 4.25 3.87 -27.78
CA ASP A 75 3.62 4.93 -28.55
C ASP A 75 4.10 6.30 -28.10
N THR A 76 4.65 7.03 -29.07
CA THR A 76 5.24 8.35 -28.88
C THR A 76 4.46 9.40 -29.66
N GLU A 77 3.38 9.00 -30.32
CA GLU A 77 2.48 9.91 -31.03
C GLU A 77 1.40 10.36 -30.05
N MET A 78 1.28 11.68 -29.83
CA MET A 78 0.13 12.21 -29.10
C MET A 78 -1.13 11.98 -29.95
N SER A 79 -2.06 11.17 -29.45
CA SER A 79 -3.43 11.26 -29.91
C SER A 79 -3.95 12.66 -29.56
N GLU A 80 -4.38 13.43 -30.55
CA GLU A 80 -4.99 14.76 -30.32
C GLU A 80 -6.31 14.64 -29.52
N ASN A 81 -6.88 13.43 -29.41
CA ASN A 81 -8.06 13.12 -28.59
C ASN A 81 -7.69 12.15 -27.45
N MET A 82 -7.20 12.69 -26.33
CA MET A 82 -7.01 11.94 -25.07
C MET A 82 -8.35 11.62 -24.36
N THR A 83 -9.46 12.16 -24.85
CA THR A 83 -10.79 12.05 -24.20
C THR A 83 -11.59 10.82 -24.63
N GLU A 84 -11.13 10.05 -25.62
CA GLU A 84 -11.89 8.94 -26.19
C GLU A 84 -11.01 7.69 -26.30
N TYR A 85 -10.68 7.10 -25.16
CA TYR A 85 -10.24 5.70 -25.16
C TYR A 85 -11.48 4.83 -25.44
N GLU A 86 -11.83 4.69 -26.73
CA GLU A 86 -12.97 3.88 -27.17
C GLU A 86 -12.61 2.39 -27.10
N GLY A 87 -12.67 1.84 -25.88
CA GLY A 87 -12.75 0.40 -25.65
C GLY A 87 -11.60 -0.20 -24.85
N VAL A 88 -11.75 -1.50 -24.63
CA VAL A 88 -10.84 -2.32 -23.84
C VAL A 88 -9.50 -2.51 -24.60
N PRO A 89 -8.34 -2.13 -24.02
CA PRO A 89 -7.04 -2.37 -24.66
C PRO A 89 -6.83 -3.86 -24.91
N ALA A 90 -6.27 -4.20 -26.06
CA ALA A 90 -6.02 -5.60 -26.41
C ALA A 90 -4.98 -6.24 -25.47
N ARG A 91 -5.10 -7.55 -25.25
CA ARG A 91 -4.08 -8.30 -24.52
C ARG A 91 -2.71 -8.12 -25.17
N GLY A 92 -1.72 -7.70 -24.37
CA GLY A 92 -0.36 -7.43 -24.84
C GLY A 92 -0.15 -6.06 -25.47
N SER A 93 -1.18 -5.20 -25.56
CA SER A 93 -1.02 -3.81 -26.03
C SER A 93 -0.59 -2.84 -24.93
N ILE A 94 -0.60 -3.27 -23.67
CA ILE A 94 -0.12 -2.51 -22.52
C ILE A 94 1.05 -3.25 -21.90
N GLY A 95 2.19 -2.58 -21.76
CA GLY A 95 3.33 -3.07 -21.00
C GLY A 95 3.24 -2.64 -19.54
N ALA A 96 3.72 -3.49 -18.62
CA ALA A 96 4.01 -3.08 -17.24
C ALA A 96 5.50 -3.20 -16.98
N PHE A 97 6.10 -2.13 -16.48
CA PHE A 97 7.54 -1.98 -16.33
C PHE A 97 7.88 -1.67 -14.87
N VAL A 98 8.58 -2.60 -14.22
CA VAL A 98 8.93 -2.52 -12.80
C VAL A 98 10.31 -1.89 -12.58
N ASN A 99 10.59 -1.47 -11.34
CA ASN A 99 11.88 -0.96 -10.85
C ASN A 99 12.32 0.38 -11.44
N LEU A 100 11.35 1.28 -11.57
CA LEU A 100 11.61 2.67 -11.93
C LEU A 100 12.20 3.39 -10.72
N THR A 101 13.41 3.91 -10.86
CA THR A 101 13.98 4.86 -9.88
C THR A 101 13.93 6.25 -10.48
N ILE A 102 13.34 7.21 -9.76
CA ILE A 102 13.41 8.63 -10.10
C ILE A 102 14.76 9.16 -9.58
N ALA A 103 15.57 9.73 -10.46
CA ALA A 103 16.86 10.31 -10.05
C ALA A 103 16.64 11.58 -9.19
N GLU A 104 17.58 11.86 -8.28
CA GLU A 104 17.58 12.94 -7.27
C GLU A 104 17.34 14.38 -7.81
N ASN A 105 17.28 14.57 -9.12
CA ASN A 105 16.91 15.84 -9.74
C ASN A 105 15.54 15.67 -10.41
N VAL A 106 14.49 16.23 -9.80
CA VAL A 106 13.11 16.21 -10.32
C VAL A 106 13.03 16.81 -11.74
N ASP A 107 13.95 17.72 -12.07
CA ASP A 107 14.10 18.33 -13.40
C ASP A 107 14.70 17.39 -14.48
N LEU A 108 15.22 16.22 -14.09
CA LEU A 108 15.79 15.20 -14.99
C LEU A 108 15.35 13.81 -14.53
N THR A 109 14.13 13.43 -14.92
CA THR A 109 13.58 12.11 -14.64
C THR A 109 14.27 11.04 -15.51
N ALA A 110 15.36 10.47 -14.99
CA ALA A 110 16.07 9.35 -15.61
C ALA A 110 15.64 8.04 -14.96
N PHE A 111 14.90 7.21 -15.71
CA PHE A 111 14.36 5.95 -15.20
C PHE A 111 15.21 4.76 -15.61
N ARG A 112 15.42 3.83 -14.69
CA ARG A 112 15.94 2.48 -15.00
C ARG A 112 14.76 1.57 -15.28
N LEU A 113 14.85 0.79 -16.35
CA LEU A 113 13.86 -0.22 -16.68
C LEU A 113 14.46 -1.62 -16.51
N PHE A 114 13.73 -2.50 -15.84
CA PHE A 114 14.10 -3.90 -15.74
C PHE A 114 13.18 -4.77 -16.62
N HIS A 115 13.80 -5.66 -17.38
CA HIS A 115 13.16 -6.56 -18.33
C HIS A 115 12.61 -7.80 -17.61
N CYS A 116 11.34 -8.16 -17.84
CA CYS A 116 10.81 -9.45 -17.39
C CYS A 116 10.88 -10.48 -18.53
N GLU A 117 11.67 -11.53 -18.34
CA GLU A 117 12.01 -12.52 -19.38
C GLU A 117 10.89 -13.50 -19.72
N LYS A 118 9.82 -13.59 -18.92
CA LYS A 118 8.82 -14.68 -18.99
C LYS A 118 7.53 -14.37 -19.74
N GLU A 119 7.61 -13.59 -20.82
CA GLU A 119 6.53 -13.35 -21.81
C GLU A 119 5.19 -12.75 -21.28
N ARG A 120 5.00 -12.60 -19.97
CA ARG A 120 3.81 -11.96 -19.38
C ARG A 120 3.94 -10.44 -19.21
N PHE A 121 5.16 -9.93 -19.21
CA PHE A 121 5.48 -8.51 -18.96
C PHE A 121 6.64 -8.09 -19.86
N VAL A 122 6.38 -7.85 -21.14
CA VAL A 122 7.48 -7.59 -22.08
C VAL A 122 7.49 -6.14 -22.53
N GLY A 123 8.58 -5.45 -22.19
CA GLY A 123 9.28 -4.61 -23.14
C GLY A 123 10.78 -4.63 -22.83
N LYS A 124 11.59 -4.94 -23.84
CA LYS A 124 13.03 -4.72 -23.82
C LYS A 124 13.27 -3.30 -24.30
N LEU A 125 13.68 -2.43 -23.38
CA LEU A 125 13.99 -1.05 -23.71
C LEU A 125 15.15 -1.02 -24.72
N ARG A 126 14.91 -0.44 -25.88
CA ARG A 126 15.99 -0.09 -26.82
C ARG A 126 15.88 1.40 -27.06
N THR A 127 16.95 2.10 -26.68
CA THR A 127 17.21 3.53 -26.86
C THR A 127 16.48 4.14 -28.06
N MET A 128 15.69 5.18 -27.80
CA MET A 128 15.27 6.14 -28.82
C MET A 128 16.42 7.14 -29.02
N HIS A 129 17.19 6.97 -30.08
CA HIS A 129 17.92 8.09 -30.68
C HIS A 129 17.12 8.59 -31.88
N ASP A 130 16.80 9.87 -31.88
CA ASP A 130 17.44 10.80 -32.81
C ASP A 130 17.28 12.24 -32.32
N GLY A 131 18.41 12.88 -31.99
CA GLY A 131 18.51 14.33 -31.84
C GLY A 131 18.86 14.86 -30.45
N GLY A 132 20.13 14.73 -30.05
CA GLY A 132 20.73 15.60 -29.02
C GLY A 132 20.84 15.03 -27.61
N GLN A 133 21.60 13.95 -27.41
CA GLN A 133 21.88 13.38 -26.09
C GLN A 133 23.37 13.04 -25.97
N SER A 134 24.17 13.83 -25.26
CA SER A 134 25.56 13.45 -24.92
C SER A 134 25.67 12.67 -23.61
N ASN A 135 24.70 12.83 -22.69
CA ASN A 135 24.74 12.18 -21.38
C ASN A 135 24.07 10.80 -21.34
N ALA A 136 22.95 10.61 -22.06
CA ALA A 136 22.30 9.30 -22.15
C ALA A 136 23.13 8.27 -22.94
N LEU A 137 23.86 8.74 -23.96
CA LEU A 137 24.78 7.94 -24.79
C LEU A 137 25.96 7.38 -23.97
N LYS A 138 26.51 8.21 -23.06
CA LYS A 138 27.59 7.80 -22.15
C LYS A 138 27.12 6.77 -21.12
N ALA A 139 25.86 6.87 -20.69
CA ALA A 139 25.24 5.92 -19.76
C ALA A 139 24.91 4.57 -20.43
N PHE A 140 24.56 4.60 -21.72
CA PHE A 140 24.38 3.40 -22.56
C PHE A 140 25.71 2.65 -22.80
N GLU A 141 26.81 3.37 -23.02
CA GLU A 141 28.15 2.77 -23.14
C GLU A 141 28.61 2.08 -21.85
N GLU A 142 28.04 2.44 -20.69
CA GLU A 142 28.27 1.80 -19.38
C GLU A 142 27.32 0.61 -19.10
N GLY A 143 26.46 0.22 -20.05
CA GLY A 143 25.54 -0.92 -19.89
C GLY A 143 24.33 -0.65 -18.98
N LYS A 144 23.90 0.61 -18.87
CA LYS A 144 22.73 1.01 -18.08
C LYS A 144 21.57 1.38 -19.03
N ASP A 145 20.44 0.69 -18.89
CA ASP A 145 19.23 0.93 -19.68
C ASP A 145 18.48 2.16 -19.14
N TYR A 146 18.60 3.29 -19.84
CA TYR A 146 17.88 4.53 -19.53
C TYR A 146 16.87 4.85 -20.64
N THR A 147 15.67 5.29 -20.28
CA THR A 147 14.72 5.92 -21.20
C THR A 147 14.12 7.16 -20.56
N ASP A 148 14.04 8.21 -21.38
CA ASP A 148 13.28 9.40 -21.07
C ASP A 148 11.80 9.05 -21.14
N LEU A 149 11.11 8.95 -20.00
CA LEU A 149 9.69 8.60 -20.00
C LEU A 149 8.79 9.74 -20.47
N SER A 150 9.30 10.98 -20.59
CA SER A 150 8.51 12.13 -21.08
C SER A 150 8.06 11.96 -22.54
N ILE A 151 8.67 11.02 -23.28
CA ILE A 151 8.32 10.71 -24.66
C ILE A 151 7.15 9.72 -24.77
N ILE A 152 6.74 9.11 -23.65
CA ILE A 152 5.66 8.11 -23.60
C ILE A 152 4.38 8.81 -23.21
N PHE A 153 3.44 8.88 -24.13
CA PHE A 153 2.11 9.42 -23.88
C PHE A 153 1.20 8.37 -23.25
N ASP A 154 0.19 8.84 -22.51
CA ASP A 154 -0.84 8.01 -21.87
C ASP A 154 -0.26 6.90 -21.00
N LYS A 155 0.34 7.31 -19.87
CA LYS A 155 1.02 6.40 -18.96
C LYS A 155 0.49 6.54 -17.54
N TYR A 156 0.48 5.42 -16.82
CA TYR A 156 0.17 5.39 -15.40
C TYR A 156 1.35 4.89 -14.59
N TYR A 157 1.54 5.49 -13.43
CA TYR A 157 2.43 4.98 -12.40
C TYR A 157 1.60 4.31 -11.32
N VAL A 158 1.96 3.09 -10.97
CA VAL A 158 1.36 2.27 -9.91
C VAL A 158 2.45 1.93 -8.91
N ARG A 159 2.19 2.02 -7.60
CA ARG A 159 3.19 1.57 -6.63
C ARG A 159 3.48 0.08 -6.81
N LEU A 160 4.75 -0.30 -6.72
CA LEU A 160 5.18 -1.68 -6.90
C LEU A 160 4.51 -2.63 -5.91
N ASP A 161 4.41 -2.22 -4.66
CA ASP A 161 3.84 -3.01 -3.58
C ASP A 161 2.33 -3.27 -3.76
N MET A 162 1.56 -2.26 -4.18
CA MET A 162 0.16 -2.44 -4.59
C MET A 162 0.03 -3.37 -5.80
N PHE A 163 0.91 -3.20 -6.80
CA PHE A 163 0.95 -4.07 -7.97
C PHE A 163 1.24 -5.53 -7.58
N ARG A 164 2.10 -5.78 -6.58
CA ARG A 164 2.34 -7.16 -6.06
C ARG A 164 1.09 -7.74 -5.44
N ILE A 165 0.43 -6.98 -4.56
CA ILE A 165 -0.79 -7.43 -3.87
C ILE A 165 -1.87 -7.78 -4.90
N LEU A 166 -2.06 -6.92 -5.90
CA LEU A 166 -3.04 -7.15 -6.97
C LEU A 166 -2.76 -8.46 -7.72
N LEU A 167 -1.54 -8.63 -8.24
CA LEU A 167 -1.17 -9.81 -9.03
C LEU A 167 -1.05 -11.09 -8.20
N GLY A 168 -0.62 -10.98 -6.95
CA GLY A 168 -0.53 -12.10 -6.03
C GLY A 168 -1.92 -12.59 -5.62
N ARG A 169 -2.86 -11.66 -5.38
CA ARG A 169 -4.24 -11.97 -4.98
C ARG A 169 -5.07 -12.45 -6.16
N PHE A 170 -4.87 -11.85 -7.33
CA PHE A 170 -5.67 -12.08 -8.53
C PHE A 170 -4.74 -12.30 -9.73
N PRO A 171 -4.15 -13.50 -9.85
CA PRO A 171 -3.18 -13.83 -10.90
C PRO A 171 -3.79 -13.85 -12.31
N GLU A 172 -5.12 -13.80 -12.42
CA GLU A 172 -5.84 -13.64 -13.67
C GLU A 172 -5.80 -12.20 -14.22
N ILE A 173 -5.47 -11.20 -13.40
CA ILE A 173 -5.39 -9.80 -13.82
C ILE A 173 -4.12 -9.56 -14.61
N GLU A 174 -4.27 -8.89 -15.75
CA GLU A 174 -3.18 -8.52 -16.66
C GLU A 174 -3.03 -7.00 -16.78
N PRO A 175 -1.86 -6.48 -17.21
CA PRO A 175 -1.61 -5.04 -17.31
C PRO A 175 -2.67 -4.25 -18.08
N HIS A 176 -3.16 -4.79 -19.20
CA HIS A 176 -4.19 -4.15 -20.01
C HIS A 176 -5.54 -4.02 -19.29
N MET A 177 -5.87 -4.98 -18.41
CA MET A 177 -7.06 -4.93 -17.55
C MET A 177 -6.92 -3.84 -16.50
N LEU A 178 -5.77 -3.80 -15.81
CA LEU A 178 -5.50 -2.77 -14.80
C LEU A 178 -5.50 -1.37 -15.41
N TYR A 179 -4.84 -1.21 -16.56
CA TYR A 179 -4.81 0.04 -17.31
C TYR A 179 -6.20 0.54 -17.69
N HIS A 180 -7.08 -0.37 -18.11
CA HIS A 180 -8.47 -0.04 -18.40
C HIS A 180 -9.27 0.27 -17.13
N ALA A 181 -9.08 -0.49 -16.05
CA ALA A 181 -9.73 -0.26 -14.77
C ALA A 181 -9.45 1.14 -14.21
N ILE A 182 -8.21 1.61 -14.35
CA ILE A 182 -7.84 2.98 -14.01
C ILE A 182 -8.65 3.97 -14.86
N HIS A 183 -8.91 3.68 -16.13
CA HIS A 183 -9.71 4.53 -17.01
C HIS A 183 -11.19 4.63 -16.65
N LEU A 184 -11.76 3.54 -16.17
CA LEU A 184 -13.19 3.40 -15.90
C LEU A 184 -13.65 4.14 -14.65
N GLU A 185 -12.78 4.35 -13.66
CA GLU A 185 -13.19 5.00 -12.42
C GLU A 185 -13.55 6.47 -12.74
N PRO A 186 -14.84 6.86 -12.61
CA PRO A 186 -15.26 8.22 -12.86
C PRO A 186 -14.64 9.11 -11.77
N CYS A 187 -14.06 10.24 -12.18
CA CYS A 187 -13.51 11.23 -11.26
C CYS A 187 -14.61 11.93 -10.42
N GLU A 188 -15.89 11.63 -10.68
CA GLU A 188 -17.06 12.39 -10.21
C GLU A 188 -17.85 11.72 -9.09
N ASN A 189 -17.68 10.42 -8.85
CA ASN A 189 -18.29 9.76 -7.68
C ASN A 189 -17.20 9.67 -6.62
N GLU A 190 -17.22 10.59 -5.65
CA GLU A 190 -16.44 10.50 -4.41
C GLU A 190 -16.72 9.12 -3.79
N PRO A 191 -15.80 8.15 -3.90
CA PRO A 191 -15.95 6.96 -3.08
C PRO A 191 -15.77 7.38 -1.63
N ASP A 192 -16.47 6.71 -0.73
CA ASP A 192 -16.20 6.78 0.70
C ASP A 192 -14.68 6.72 0.89
N TRP A 193 -14.07 7.75 1.48
CA TRP A 193 -12.61 7.99 1.39
C TRP A 193 -11.78 6.86 2.04
N GLU A 194 -12.41 5.99 2.85
CA GLU A 194 -11.82 4.75 3.35
C GLU A 194 -11.60 3.69 2.24
N ASP A 195 -12.30 3.83 1.11
CA ASP A 195 -12.31 2.95 -0.09
C ASP A 195 -11.44 3.45 -1.25
N CYS A 196 -10.64 4.50 -1.03
CA CYS A 196 -9.44 4.91 -1.77
C CYS A 196 -9.53 4.84 -3.31
N ASN A 197 -9.56 6.00 -3.96
CA ASN A 197 -9.56 6.13 -5.42
C ASN A 197 -8.44 5.31 -6.10
N ILE A 198 -8.82 4.58 -7.16
CA ILE A 198 -7.89 3.98 -8.13
C ILE A 198 -7.15 5.09 -8.90
N ARG A 199 -7.69 6.31 -8.97
CA ARG A 199 -7.03 7.52 -9.50
C ARG A 199 -6.75 8.54 -8.39
N GLU A 200 -5.65 8.38 -7.67
CA GLU A 200 -5.20 9.38 -6.69
C GLU A 200 -4.26 10.37 -7.40
N GLN A 201 -4.82 11.45 -7.95
CA GLN A 201 -4.05 12.39 -8.78
C GLN A 201 -3.18 13.36 -7.97
N TRP A 202 -3.50 13.59 -6.70
CA TRP A 202 -2.84 14.61 -5.86
C TRP A 202 -2.92 14.24 -4.38
N ALA A 203 -2.09 13.31 -3.92
CA ALA A 203 -1.78 13.25 -2.50
C ALA A 203 -0.77 14.37 -2.21
N TYR A 204 -1.27 15.59 -1.97
CA TYR A 204 -0.47 16.54 -1.21
C TYR A 204 -0.28 15.90 0.18
N TRP A 205 0.93 15.88 0.72
CA TRP A 205 1.27 15.06 1.90
C TRP A 205 0.56 15.51 3.19
N LEU A 206 0.04 16.75 3.24
CA LEU A 206 -0.90 17.19 4.28
C LEU A 206 -2.31 16.62 4.07
N ASN A 207 -2.68 16.28 2.85
CA ASN A 207 -4.02 15.85 2.46
C ASN A 207 -4.24 14.34 2.64
N VAL A 208 -3.30 13.59 3.22
CA VAL A 208 -3.61 12.24 3.71
C VAL A 208 -4.46 12.30 4.99
N VAL A 209 -4.56 13.47 5.61
CA VAL A 209 -5.39 13.68 6.79
C VAL A 209 -6.85 13.43 6.46
N ASP A 210 -7.51 12.79 7.41
CA ASP A 210 -8.95 12.70 7.47
C ASP A 210 -9.57 14.03 7.94
N VAL A 211 -9.91 14.88 6.97
CA VAL A 211 -10.67 16.12 7.16
C VAL A 211 -12.11 15.87 6.71
N ASP A 212 -13.06 16.41 7.47
CA ASP A 212 -14.49 16.25 7.19
C ASP A 212 -14.82 16.99 5.89
N GLU A 213 -15.30 16.27 4.87
CA GLU A 213 -15.49 16.77 3.49
C GLU A 213 -16.49 17.94 3.35
N ASP A 214 -17.27 18.24 4.40
CA ASP A 214 -18.20 19.36 4.45
C ASP A 214 -17.49 20.73 4.61
N GLU A 215 -16.18 20.76 4.83
CA GLU A 215 -15.39 21.98 5.01
C GLU A 215 -14.33 22.10 3.87
N GLU A 216 -14.53 23.06 2.94
CA GLU A 216 -13.78 23.18 1.67
C GLU A 216 -12.38 23.84 1.81
N ASP A 217 -11.80 23.99 3.02
CA ASP A 217 -10.61 24.83 3.21
C ASP A 217 -9.30 24.02 3.32
N PRO A 218 -8.35 24.10 2.36
CA PRO A 218 -7.03 23.48 2.49
C PRO A 218 -6.21 23.95 3.70
N GLU A 219 -6.58 25.06 4.36
CA GLU A 219 -6.04 25.46 5.67
C GLU A 219 -6.34 24.42 6.79
N GLU A 220 -7.24 23.45 6.55
CA GLU A 220 -7.65 22.45 7.53
C GLU A 220 -6.64 21.35 7.79
N ALA A 221 -5.91 20.89 6.78
CA ALA A 221 -4.93 19.84 6.98
C ALA A 221 -3.75 20.33 7.85
N GLU A 222 -3.23 21.52 7.56
CA GLU A 222 -2.27 22.20 8.42
C GLU A 222 -2.85 22.46 9.81
N THR A 223 -4.10 22.92 9.87
CA THR A 223 -4.79 23.17 11.13
C THR A 223 -4.95 21.90 11.95
N PHE A 224 -5.29 20.76 11.34
CA PHE A 224 -5.37 19.45 11.96
C PHE A 224 -4.03 19.08 12.58
N TRP A 225 -2.94 19.13 11.81
CA TRP A 225 -1.61 18.75 12.31
C TRP A 225 -1.19 19.65 13.46
N LEU A 226 -1.31 20.96 13.29
CA LEU A 226 -0.98 21.93 14.34
C LEU A 226 -1.84 21.75 15.59
N ASN A 227 -3.13 21.42 15.43
CA ASN A 227 -4.03 21.15 16.55
C ASN A 227 -3.62 19.87 17.25
N LEU A 228 -3.40 18.77 16.51
CA LEU A 228 -3.02 17.46 17.02
C LEU A 228 -1.73 17.54 17.85
N VAL A 229 -0.65 18.11 17.29
CA VAL A 229 0.64 18.23 18.00
C VAL A 229 0.61 19.22 19.17
N SER A 230 -0.38 20.11 19.21
CA SER A 230 -0.59 21.10 20.27
C SER A 230 -1.51 20.61 21.39
N ARG A 231 -2.14 19.44 21.28
CA ARG A 231 -3.08 18.89 22.27
C ARG A 231 -2.37 18.61 23.59
N LYS A 232 -2.96 19.10 24.69
CA LYS A 232 -2.47 18.89 26.07
C LYS A 232 -3.24 17.80 26.81
N ASP A 233 -4.36 17.38 26.24
CA ASP A 233 -5.25 16.36 26.76
C ASP A 233 -4.88 14.95 26.28
N LEU A 234 -3.95 14.84 25.34
CA LEU A 234 -3.38 13.58 24.87
C LEU A 234 -1.94 13.41 25.38
N THR A 235 -1.57 12.16 25.60
CA THR A 235 -0.18 11.73 25.77
C THR A 235 0.58 11.79 24.45
N LYS A 236 1.93 11.75 24.50
CA LYS A 236 2.75 11.75 23.27
C LYS A 236 2.45 10.52 22.42
N GLU A 237 2.28 9.38 23.07
CA GLU A 237 1.97 8.09 22.44
C GLU A 237 0.60 8.13 21.76
N GLU A 238 -0.40 8.77 22.36
CA GLU A 238 -1.72 8.96 21.72
C GLU A 238 -1.66 9.91 20.53
N ILE A 239 -0.87 10.98 20.60
CA ILE A 239 -0.64 11.90 19.46
C ILE A 239 0.00 11.15 18.29
N VAL A 240 1.08 10.41 18.55
CA VAL A 240 1.78 9.61 17.53
C VAL A 240 0.86 8.54 16.95
N LYS A 241 0.06 7.88 17.81
CA LYS A 241 -0.93 6.90 17.34
C LYS A 241 -2.02 7.53 16.47
N GLU A 242 -2.53 8.70 16.82
CA GLU A 242 -3.53 9.41 16.01
C GLU A 242 -2.93 9.88 14.67
N ALA A 243 -1.68 10.32 14.66
CA ALA A 243 -0.94 10.69 13.46
C ALA A 243 -0.74 9.49 12.51
N TRP A 244 -0.24 8.37 13.03
CA TRP A 244 0.07 7.19 12.22
C TRP A 244 -1.13 6.33 11.89
N MET A 245 -2.00 6.08 12.85
CA MET A 245 -3.07 5.07 12.77
C MET A 245 -4.47 5.68 12.85
N GLY A 246 -4.61 6.93 13.25
CA GLY A 246 -5.89 7.64 13.32
C GLY A 246 -6.11 8.51 12.08
N ARG A 247 -6.62 9.72 12.31
CA ARG A 247 -6.96 10.69 11.27
C ARG A 247 -5.75 11.30 10.57
N GLY A 248 -4.54 11.21 11.13
CA GLY A 248 -3.35 11.67 10.40
C GLY A 248 -2.92 10.75 9.26
N ARG A 249 -3.43 9.51 9.25
CA ARG A 249 -3.23 8.47 8.23
C ARG A 249 -1.80 8.27 7.68
N MET A 250 -0.76 8.59 8.44
CA MET A 250 0.63 8.43 7.95
C MET A 250 0.96 6.98 7.57
N TYR A 251 0.18 5.99 8.03
CA TYR A 251 0.28 4.59 7.59
C TYR A 251 0.25 4.44 6.06
N HIS A 252 -0.31 5.38 5.29
CA HIS A 252 -0.29 5.35 3.82
C HIS A 252 1.13 5.29 3.22
N HIS A 253 2.10 5.83 3.96
CA HIS A 253 3.51 5.83 3.57
C HIS A 253 4.26 4.57 3.99
N SER A 254 3.70 3.78 4.91
CA SER A 254 4.33 2.56 5.37
C SER A 254 4.33 1.50 4.28
N ARG A 255 5.45 0.78 4.14
CA ARG A 255 5.53 -0.40 3.27
C ARG A 255 4.51 -1.46 3.66
N VAL A 256 3.96 -2.17 2.68
CA VAL A 256 2.97 -3.24 2.93
C VAL A 256 3.58 -4.64 2.99
N ASP A 257 4.91 -4.76 2.81
CA ASP A 257 5.63 -6.03 2.86
C ASP A 257 6.31 -6.30 4.22
N ARG A 258 6.18 -5.39 5.19
CA ARG A 258 6.77 -5.52 6.54
C ARG A 258 5.83 -6.21 7.52
N PHE A 259 6.16 -7.45 7.89
CA PHE A 259 5.37 -8.24 8.85
C PHE A 259 5.89 -8.06 10.28
N PRO A 260 5.03 -7.77 11.27
CA PRO A 260 5.47 -7.63 12.64
C PRO A 260 5.89 -8.99 13.21
N HIS A 261 6.95 -8.97 14.02
CA HIS A 261 7.26 -10.10 14.91
C HIS A 261 6.33 -10.03 16.13
N ALA A 262 5.95 -11.19 16.67
CA ALA A 262 5.17 -11.26 17.91
C ALA A 262 5.70 -12.37 18.81
N ASP A 263 5.72 -12.08 20.12
CA ASP A 263 6.06 -13.08 21.12
C ASP A 263 4.84 -13.95 21.45
N PRO A 264 5.02 -15.25 21.73
CA PRO A 264 3.94 -16.11 22.18
C PRO A 264 3.24 -15.54 23.42
N LEU A 265 1.93 -15.69 23.47
CA LEU A 265 1.16 -15.30 24.66
C LEU A 265 1.69 -16.07 25.89
N PRO A 266 1.84 -15.39 27.04
CA PRO A 266 2.39 -16.04 28.23
C PRO A 266 1.53 -17.23 28.66
N ALA A 267 2.17 -18.38 28.84
CA ALA A 267 1.56 -19.54 29.46
C ALA A 267 1.17 -19.21 30.91
N LEU A 268 -0.07 -19.48 31.29
CA LEU A 268 -0.55 -19.26 32.66
C LEU A 268 -1.05 -20.57 33.28
N ASP A 269 -0.99 -20.62 34.61
CA ASP A 269 -1.46 -21.76 35.39
C ASP A 269 -2.97 -22.02 35.24
N PRO A 270 -3.39 -23.29 35.16
CA PRO A 270 -4.80 -23.64 35.07
C PRO A 270 -5.56 -23.21 36.32
N GLY A 271 -6.62 -22.42 36.14
CA GLY A 271 -7.49 -21.95 37.23
C GLY A 271 -8.72 -22.82 37.48
N SER A 272 -9.22 -22.77 38.71
CA SER A 272 -10.19 -23.74 39.26
C SER A 272 -11.68 -23.34 39.19
N LYS A 273 -12.12 -22.52 38.22
CA LYS A 273 -13.54 -22.11 38.12
C LYS A 273 -14.15 -22.50 36.80
N THR A 274 -15.36 -23.07 36.83
CA THR A 274 -16.10 -23.54 35.66
C THR A 274 -16.70 -22.37 34.88
N SER A 275 -16.35 -22.26 33.60
CA SER A 275 -16.90 -21.31 32.63
C SER A 275 -18.30 -21.72 32.14
N PRO A 276 -19.18 -20.77 31.74
CA PRO A 276 -20.37 -21.08 30.94
C PRO A 276 -20.04 -21.82 29.63
N PHE A 277 -18.86 -21.56 29.05
CA PHE A 277 -18.36 -22.23 27.85
C PHE A 277 -17.96 -23.69 28.10
N ALA A 278 -17.78 -24.11 29.36
CA ALA A 278 -17.54 -25.51 29.70
C ALA A 278 -18.73 -26.43 29.36
N ARG A 279 -19.89 -25.86 28.97
CA ARG A 279 -21.06 -26.60 28.49
C ARG A 279 -20.98 -26.96 27.00
N PHE A 280 -20.12 -26.31 26.22
CA PHE A 280 -19.89 -26.69 24.84
C PHE A 280 -19.06 -27.97 24.78
N THR A 281 -19.34 -28.84 23.81
CA THR A 281 -18.35 -29.84 23.41
C THR A 281 -17.18 -29.15 22.74
N LEU A 282 -16.00 -29.77 22.82
CA LEU A 282 -14.77 -29.25 22.22
C LEU A 282 -14.95 -28.87 20.75
N ASP A 283 -15.62 -29.72 19.99
CA ASP A 283 -15.86 -29.52 18.57
C ASP A 283 -16.80 -28.34 18.28
N LEU A 284 -17.88 -28.18 19.05
CA LEU A 284 -18.82 -27.07 18.87
C LEU A 284 -18.19 -25.73 19.23
N PHE A 285 -17.32 -25.72 20.25
CA PHE A 285 -16.60 -24.51 20.63
C PHE A 285 -15.58 -24.10 19.57
N PHE A 286 -14.81 -25.05 19.02
CA PHE A 286 -13.90 -24.75 17.90
C PHE A 286 -14.64 -24.30 16.67
N TYR A 287 -15.72 -24.99 16.30
CA TYR A 287 -16.56 -24.58 15.19
C TYR A 287 -17.07 -23.14 15.38
N PHE A 288 -17.52 -22.81 16.61
CA PHE A 288 -17.94 -21.45 16.94
C PHE A 288 -16.80 -20.43 16.73
N CYS A 289 -15.62 -20.70 17.30
CA CYS A 289 -14.50 -19.77 17.20
C CYS A 289 -13.96 -19.61 15.77
N GLU A 290 -13.85 -20.69 15.00
CA GLU A 290 -13.28 -20.67 13.65
C GLU A 290 -14.24 -20.10 12.59
N ASN A 291 -15.54 -20.09 12.84
CA ASN A 291 -16.55 -19.69 11.84
C ASN A 291 -17.27 -18.37 12.16
N PHE A 292 -17.22 -17.90 13.41
CA PHE A 292 -18.02 -16.75 13.82
C PHE A 292 -17.24 -15.69 14.58
N LEU A 293 -15.97 -15.94 14.94
CA LEU A 293 -15.15 -15.00 15.70
C LEU A 293 -13.95 -14.53 14.90
N GLU A 294 -13.66 -13.24 15.02
CA GLU A 294 -12.39 -12.68 14.58
C GLU A 294 -11.27 -13.03 15.57
N CYS A 295 -10.02 -12.91 15.14
CA CYS A 295 -8.86 -13.12 16.02
C CYS A 295 -8.91 -12.25 17.29
N HIS A 296 -9.51 -11.05 17.19
CA HIS A 296 -9.76 -10.17 18.34
C HIS A 296 -10.57 -10.87 19.41
N ASP A 297 -11.71 -11.41 19.00
CA ASP A 297 -12.71 -11.93 19.92
C ASP A 297 -12.21 -13.22 20.54
N VAL A 298 -11.46 -14.03 19.79
CA VAL A 298 -10.78 -15.21 20.31
C VAL A 298 -9.78 -14.83 21.42
N ALA A 299 -9.01 -13.75 21.23
CA ALA A 299 -8.10 -13.27 22.27
C ALA A 299 -8.85 -12.71 23.49
N VAL A 300 -9.96 -11.99 23.28
CA VAL A 300 -10.84 -11.52 24.34
C VAL A 300 -11.43 -12.69 25.12
N LEU A 301 -11.92 -13.73 24.44
CA LEU A 301 -12.42 -14.96 25.07
C LEU A 301 -11.34 -15.62 25.94
N ALA A 302 -10.09 -15.62 25.48
CA ALA A 302 -8.96 -16.17 26.23
C ALA A 302 -8.65 -15.36 27.51
N ILE A 303 -9.16 -14.14 27.70
CA ILE A 303 -8.97 -13.35 28.92
C ILE A 303 -10.21 -13.27 29.82
N LEU A 304 -11.38 -13.71 29.36
CA LEU A 304 -12.64 -13.59 30.11
C LEU A 304 -12.62 -14.35 31.45
N ASP A 305 -12.23 -15.62 31.44
CA ASP A 305 -12.12 -16.43 32.63
C ASP A 305 -11.08 -17.55 32.49
N ARG A 306 -10.63 -18.09 33.62
CA ARG A 306 -9.51 -19.06 33.66
C ARG A 306 -9.84 -20.40 32.99
N ALA A 307 -11.09 -20.87 33.02
CA ALA A 307 -11.43 -22.15 32.38
C ALA A 307 -11.52 -22.00 30.86
N THR A 308 -12.17 -20.94 30.38
CA THR A 308 -12.18 -20.61 28.94
C THR A 308 -10.76 -20.41 28.43
N ARG A 309 -9.92 -19.68 29.17
CA ARG A 309 -8.51 -19.51 28.85
C ARG A 309 -7.76 -20.83 28.75
N ALA A 310 -7.83 -21.68 29.78
CA ALA A 310 -7.12 -22.96 29.81
C ALA A 310 -7.53 -23.88 28.66
N PHE A 311 -8.75 -23.70 28.15
CA PHE A 311 -9.29 -24.44 27.03
C PHE A 311 -8.88 -23.87 25.67
N ILE A 312 -8.92 -22.56 25.49
CA ILE A 312 -8.60 -21.89 24.21
C ILE A 312 -7.10 -21.84 23.98
N LEU A 313 -6.31 -21.51 25.01
CA LEU A 313 -4.89 -21.17 24.85
C LEU A 313 -4.07 -22.27 24.14
N PRO A 314 -4.25 -23.57 24.40
CA PRO A 314 -3.53 -24.63 23.66
C PRO A 314 -3.85 -24.70 22.17
N HIS A 315 -4.92 -24.05 21.73
CA HIS A 315 -5.44 -24.10 20.37
C HIS A 315 -5.57 -22.71 19.74
N ILE A 316 -5.19 -21.65 20.46
CA ILE A 316 -5.48 -20.27 20.08
C ILE A 316 -4.83 -19.93 18.75
N ASP A 317 -3.60 -20.38 18.53
CA ASP A 317 -2.88 -20.11 17.30
C ASP A 317 -3.47 -20.87 16.11
N ARG A 318 -3.97 -22.09 16.30
CA ARG A 318 -4.69 -22.82 15.24
C ARG A 318 -5.98 -22.11 14.85
N ILE A 319 -6.76 -21.67 15.85
CA ILE A 319 -8.02 -20.94 15.61
C ILE A 319 -7.72 -19.61 14.91
N SER A 320 -6.73 -18.87 15.40
CA SER A 320 -6.31 -17.60 14.81
C SER A 320 -5.79 -17.77 13.39
N GLU A 321 -4.97 -18.79 13.11
CA GLU A 321 -4.52 -19.08 11.74
C GLU A 321 -5.70 -19.33 10.80
N ASN A 322 -6.67 -20.14 11.21
CA ASN A 322 -7.86 -20.45 10.43
C ASN A 322 -8.71 -19.20 10.19
N SER A 323 -8.88 -18.35 11.21
CA SER A 323 -9.61 -17.09 11.12
C SER A 323 -8.89 -16.11 10.17
N ILE A 324 -7.57 -15.94 10.29
CA ILE A 324 -6.75 -15.12 9.39
C ILE A 324 -6.90 -15.58 7.94
N ARG A 325 -6.71 -16.88 7.67
CA ARG A 325 -6.79 -17.43 6.31
C ARG A 325 -8.16 -17.18 5.67
N ARG A 326 -9.23 -17.12 6.47
CA ARG A 326 -10.60 -16.98 5.98
C ARG A 326 -11.06 -15.53 5.86
N TYR A 327 -10.78 -14.71 6.86
CA TYR A 327 -11.37 -13.37 6.98
C TYR A 327 -10.35 -12.25 6.80
N GLU A 328 -9.09 -12.47 7.20
CA GLU A 328 -8.02 -11.48 7.15
C GLU A 328 -6.81 -11.97 6.31
N PRO A 329 -6.99 -12.50 5.08
CA PRO A 329 -5.90 -13.10 4.31
C PRO A 329 -4.80 -12.11 3.93
N HIS A 330 -5.09 -10.81 3.99
CA HIS A 330 -4.10 -9.75 3.85
C HIS A 330 -3.02 -9.78 4.94
N LEU A 331 -3.20 -10.47 6.06
CA LEU A 331 -2.16 -10.62 7.08
C LEU A 331 -1.12 -11.70 6.74
N LEU A 332 -1.27 -12.37 5.59
CA LEU A 332 -0.34 -13.39 5.11
C LEU A 332 0.51 -12.84 3.96
N PRO A 333 1.75 -13.34 3.79
CA PRO A 333 2.56 -13.01 2.63
C PRO A 333 1.86 -13.48 1.37
N ILE A 334 1.89 -12.63 0.35
CA ILE A 334 1.38 -12.91 -0.97
C ILE A 334 2.49 -12.65 -1.98
N GLY A 335 2.90 -13.70 -2.66
CA GLY A 335 3.94 -13.61 -3.67
C GLY A 335 3.38 -13.84 -5.05
N THR A 336 4.15 -13.41 -6.03
CA THR A 336 3.88 -13.65 -7.43
C THR A 336 5.18 -14.02 -8.13
N THR A 337 5.16 -15.07 -8.94
CA THR A 337 6.31 -15.44 -9.78
C THR A 337 6.28 -14.71 -11.13
N ALA A 338 5.42 -13.69 -11.24
CA ALA A 338 5.24 -12.87 -12.43
C ALA A 338 6.51 -12.11 -12.85
N TYR A 339 7.37 -11.74 -11.90
CA TYR A 339 8.61 -10.99 -12.12
C TYR A 339 9.59 -11.20 -10.94
N ASP A 340 10.86 -10.80 -11.11
CA ASP A 340 11.98 -11.19 -10.23
C ASP A 340 11.88 -10.72 -8.77
N ARG A 341 11.18 -9.59 -8.50
CA ARG A 341 10.95 -9.06 -7.14
C ARG A 341 9.59 -9.46 -6.54
N GLY A 342 8.87 -10.39 -7.16
CA GLY A 342 7.52 -10.75 -6.73
C GLY A 342 7.46 -11.65 -5.50
N MET A 343 8.61 -12.10 -4.97
CA MET A 343 8.71 -12.99 -3.80
C MET A 343 9.28 -12.31 -2.53
N GLU A 344 9.57 -11.00 -2.57
CA GLU A 344 10.19 -10.28 -1.44
C GLU A 344 9.40 -10.38 -0.13
N GLU A 345 8.06 -10.49 -0.20
CA GLU A 345 7.23 -10.68 0.99
C GLU A 345 7.49 -12.02 1.69
N PHE A 346 7.79 -13.06 0.92
CA PHE A 346 8.16 -14.36 1.48
C PHE A 346 9.56 -14.33 2.08
N ASP A 347 10.50 -13.60 1.46
CA ASP A 347 11.84 -13.41 2.01
C ASP A 347 11.77 -12.65 3.35
N GLU A 348 10.93 -11.62 3.44
CA GLU A 348 10.69 -10.89 4.69
C GLU A 348 10.02 -11.78 5.74
N TRP A 349 9.00 -12.54 5.35
CA TRP A 349 8.33 -13.50 6.22
C TRP A 349 9.31 -14.52 6.80
N GLU A 350 10.17 -15.10 5.95
CA GLU A 350 11.22 -16.02 6.36
C GLU A 350 12.26 -15.33 7.25
N ARG A 351 12.61 -14.07 6.99
CA ARG A 351 13.53 -13.29 7.84
C ARG A 351 12.98 -13.07 9.24
N VAL A 352 11.69 -12.77 9.36
CA VAL A 352 11.00 -12.50 10.65
C VAL A 352 10.88 -13.78 11.47
N TRP A 353 10.41 -14.87 10.84
CA TRP A 353 10.08 -16.10 11.56
C TRP A 353 11.19 -17.14 11.58
N LYS A 354 12.12 -17.13 10.62
CA LYS A 354 13.26 -18.07 10.52
C LYS A 354 12.87 -19.55 10.60
N GLY A 355 11.69 -19.89 10.09
CA GLY A 355 11.13 -21.24 10.16
C GLY A 355 10.57 -21.62 11.53
N GLU A 356 10.54 -20.71 12.50
CA GLU A 356 9.89 -20.91 13.80
C GLU A 356 8.36 -20.91 13.68
N PRO A 357 7.64 -21.60 14.57
CA PRO A 357 6.18 -21.56 14.61
C PRO A 357 5.68 -20.14 14.89
N VAL A 358 4.71 -19.69 14.11
CA VAL A 358 4.10 -18.37 14.27
C VAL A 358 3.07 -18.41 15.41
N PRO A 359 3.20 -17.54 16.44
CA PRO A 359 2.16 -17.36 17.45
C PRO A 359 1.02 -16.52 16.86
N TRP A 360 0.22 -17.15 16.00
CA TRP A 360 -0.80 -16.50 15.17
C TRP A 360 -1.72 -15.53 15.91
N CYS A 361 -2.10 -15.84 17.15
CA CYS A 361 -2.96 -14.94 17.91
C CYS A 361 -2.23 -13.64 18.31
N ALA A 362 -1.00 -13.75 18.82
CA ALA A 362 -0.18 -12.59 19.16
C ALA A 362 0.21 -11.80 17.91
N TYR A 363 0.56 -12.51 16.83
CA TYR A 363 0.84 -11.92 15.53
C TYR A 363 -0.32 -11.06 15.02
N ALA A 364 -1.55 -11.58 15.04
CA ALA A 364 -2.73 -10.80 14.64
C ALA A 364 -2.94 -9.52 15.47
N GLN A 365 -2.61 -9.56 16.77
CA GLN A 365 -2.67 -8.37 17.64
C GLN A 365 -1.64 -7.32 17.23
N GLU A 366 -0.41 -7.74 16.94
CA GLU A 366 0.65 -6.83 16.49
C GLU A 366 0.35 -6.26 15.10
N CYS A 367 -0.21 -7.05 14.19
CA CYS A 367 -0.68 -6.56 12.90
C CYS A 367 -1.66 -5.39 13.02
N ARG A 368 -2.60 -5.44 13.97
CA ARG A 368 -3.59 -4.37 14.17
C ARG A 368 -3.00 -3.07 14.73
N ARG A 369 -1.80 -3.15 15.31
CA ARG A 369 -1.03 -1.99 15.79
C ARG A 369 -0.04 -1.49 14.75
N SER A 370 0.20 -2.27 13.70
CA SER A 370 1.21 -1.99 12.68
C SER A 370 0.66 -1.08 11.57
N PRO A 371 1.32 0.06 11.30
CA PRO A 371 0.94 0.92 10.17
C PRO A 371 1.14 0.20 8.83
N HIS A 372 2.16 -0.65 8.71
CA HIS A 372 2.41 -1.49 7.53
C HIS A 372 1.23 -2.40 7.19
N MET A 373 0.68 -3.09 8.20
CA MET A 373 -0.45 -4.00 7.99
C MET A 373 -1.77 -3.24 7.78
N LYS A 374 -1.92 -2.06 8.37
CA LYS A 374 -3.07 -1.19 8.07
C LYS A 374 -3.05 -0.73 6.61
N ASN A 375 -1.89 -0.32 6.09
CA ASN A 375 -1.75 0.04 4.67
C ASN A 375 -1.94 -1.17 3.74
N ARG A 376 -1.43 -2.33 4.15
CA ARG A 376 -1.65 -3.59 3.42
C ARG A 376 -3.14 -3.94 3.32
N ALA A 377 -3.90 -3.78 4.41
CA ALA A 377 -5.35 -3.99 4.41
C ALA A 377 -6.06 -3.03 3.44
N ARG A 378 -5.63 -1.76 3.41
CA ARG A 378 -6.10 -0.77 2.41
C ARG A 378 -5.85 -1.27 0.99
N PHE A 379 -4.62 -1.62 0.65
CA PHE A 379 -4.25 -2.13 -0.68
C PHE A 379 -5.00 -3.40 -1.06
N TRP A 380 -5.21 -4.27 -0.07
CA TRP A 380 -6.03 -5.45 -0.26
C TRP A 380 -7.46 -5.07 -0.70
N ARG A 381 -8.12 -4.13 -0.02
CA ARG A 381 -9.47 -3.66 -0.43
C ARG A 381 -9.45 -3.07 -1.83
N ILE A 382 -8.50 -2.19 -2.13
CA ILE A 382 -8.35 -1.58 -3.46
C ILE A 382 -8.19 -2.66 -4.53
N ALA A 383 -7.37 -3.68 -4.30
CA ALA A 383 -7.19 -4.78 -5.25
C ALA A 383 -8.52 -5.51 -5.52
N GLY A 384 -9.33 -5.70 -4.48
CA GLY A 384 -10.67 -6.28 -4.60
C GLY A 384 -11.58 -5.45 -5.50
N ARG A 385 -11.64 -4.13 -5.24
CA ARG A 385 -12.41 -3.17 -6.04
C ARG A 385 -11.93 -3.10 -7.50
N THR A 386 -10.62 -3.07 -7.72
CA THR A 386 -10.04 -3.11 -9.08
C THR A 386 -10.49 -4.38 -9.81
N ARG A 387 -10.45 -5.54 -9.16
CA ARG A 387 -10.95 -6.78 -9.75
C ARG A 387 -12.44 -6.72 -10.09
N GLU A 388 -13.27 -6.17 -9.20
CA GLU A 388 -14.71 -6.02 -9.42
C GLU A 388 -15.00 -5.15 -10.64
N LEU A 389 -14.30 -4.02 -10.79
CA LEU A 389 -14.40 -3.17 -11.97
C LEU A 389 -14.03 -3.92 -13.26
N ILE A 390 -12.90 -4.63 -13.26
CA ILE A 390 -12.46 -5.45 -14.40
C ILE A 390 -13.51 -6.54 -14.72
N GLY A 391 -14.11 -7.13 -13.68
CA GLY A 391 -15.18 -8.12 -13.82
C GLY A 391 -16.46 -7.55 -14.42
N ASN A 392 -16.87 -6.34 -14.01
CA ASN A 392 -18.07 -5.66 -14.50
C ASN A 392 -17.98 -5.31 -15.99
N GLU A 393 -16.78 -5.06 -16.50
CA GLU A 393 -16.53 -4.89 -17.94
C GLU A 393 -16.44 -6.20 -18.72
N GLY A 394 -16.60 -7.35 -18.06
CA GLY A 394 -16.52 -8.66 -18.71
C GLY A 394 -15.12 -9.04 -19.19
N MET A 395 -14.06 -8.41 -18.65
CA MET A 395 -12.68 -8.75 -19.00
C MET A 395 -12.19 -10.02 -18.31
N LEU A 396 -12.80 -10.39 -17.18
CA LEU A 396 -12.49 -11.64 -16.49
C LEU A 396 -13.24 -12.81 -17.13
N SER A 397 -12.55 -13.94 -17.28
CA SER A 397 -13.23 -15.18 -17.66
C SER A 397 -14.25 -15.56 -16.59
N PRO A 398 -15.42 -16.11 -16.95
CA PRO A 398 -16.37 -16.63 -15.97
C PRO A 398 -15.64 -17.66 -15.10
N ILE A 399 -15.80 -17.54 -13.78
CA ILE A 399 -15.24 -18.52 -12.83
C ILE A 399 -15.94 -19.86 -13.14
N VAL A 400 -15.18 -20.83 -13.65
CA VAL A 400 -15.65 -22.19 -13.97
C VAL A 400 -15.68 -23.06 -12.73
#